data_AF-A0A6G4MVN0-F1
#
_entry.id   AF-A0A6G4MVN0-F1
#
_cell.length_a   1.000
_cell.length_b   1.000
_cell.length_c   1.000
_cell.angle_alpha   90.00
_cell.angle_beta   90.00
_cell.angle_gamma   90.00
#
_symmetry.space_group_name_H-M   'P 1'
#
loop_
_entity.id
_entity.type
_entity.pdbx_description
1 polymer ?
#
loop_
_entity_poly.entity_id
_entity_poly.type
_entity_poly.pdbx_seq_one_letter_code
_entity_poly.pdbx_strand_id
1 'polypeptide(L)'
;MVAELTALRDQIDEVDKALLNLLAKRLELVAEVGEVKSRFGLPIYVPEREASMLASRRAEAEALGVPPDLIEDVLRRVMRESYSSENDKGFKTLCPSLRPVVIVGGGGQMGRLFEKMLTLSG
;
A
#
# COMPACT_ATOMS: atom_id res chain seq x y z
N MET A 1 -3.47 -43.02 3.80
CA MET A 1 -2.17 -42.32 3.74
C MET A 1 -2.08 -41.31 2.60
N VAL A 2 -1.95 -41.70 1.32
CA VAL A 2 -1.83 -40.71 0.22
C VAL A 2 -3.12 -39.90 0.03
N ALA A 3 -4.29 -40.55 0.09
CA ALA A 3 -5.59 -39.87 -0.09
C ALA A 3 -5.92 -38.86 1.03
N GLU A 4 -5.57 -39.17 2.28
CA GLU A 4 -5.77 -38.24 3.42
C GLU A 4 -4.86 -37.02 3.32
N LEU A 5 -3.61 -37.21 2.85
CA LEU A 5 -2.69 -36.12 2.61
C LEU A 5 -3.16 -35.22 1.47
N THR A 6 -3.70 -35.79 0.39
CA THR A 6 -4.29 -35.02 -0.71
C THR A 6 -5.48 -34.19 -0.23
N ALA A 7 -6.41 -34.80 0.53
CA ALA A 7 -7.58 -34.08 1.05
C ALA A 7 -7.21 -32.90 1.97
N LEU A 8 -6.14 -33.03 2.77
CA LEU A 8 -5.64 -31.91 3.58
C LEU A 8 -4.99 -30.81 2.73
N ARG A 9 -4.27 -31.19 1.67
CA ARG A 9 -3.69 -30.21 0.72
C ARG A 9 -4.77 -29.45 -0.02
N ASP A 10 -5.84 -30.12 -0.45
CA ASP A 10 -6.98 -29.47 -1.10
C ASP A 10 -7.63 -28.44 -0.17
N GLN A 11 -7.74 -28.75 1.14
CA GLN A 11 -8.25 -27.79 2.13
C GLN A 11 -7.31 -26.59 2.32
N ILE A 12 -5.99 -26.81 2.31
CA ILE A 12 -4.99 -25.73 2.36
C ILE A 12 -5.11 -24.85 1.11
N ASP A 13 -5.22 -25.44 -0.08
CA ASP A 13 -5.37 -24.71 -1.33
C ASP A 13 -6.63 -23.83 -1.34
N GLU A 14 -7.73 -24.29 -0.74
CA GLU A 14 -8.94 -23.48 -0.58
C GLU A 14 -8.73 -22.29 0.39
N VAL A 15 -8.00 -22.49 1.48
CA VAL A 15 -7.63 -21.39 2.39
C VAL A 15 -6.72 -20.39 1.67
N ASP A 16 -5.76 -20.87 0.89
CA ASP A 16 -4.84 -20.01 0.13
C ASP A 16 -5.56 -19.19 -0.93
N LYS A 17 -6.56 -19.78 -1.62
CA LYS A 17 -7.44 -19.03 -2.53
C LYS A 17 -8.25 -17.95 -1.79
N ALA A 18 -8.76 -18.27 -0.60
CA ALA A 18 -9.47 -17.29 0.22
C ALA A 18 -8.54 -16.13 0.63
N LEU A 19 -7.28 -16.43 0.99
CA LEU A 19 -6.27 -15.41 1.29
C LEU A 19 -6.00 -14.51 0.07
N LEU A 20 -5.87 -15.07 -1.13
CA LEU A 20 -5.71 -14.28 -2.36
C LEU A 20 -6.88 -13.31 -2.59
N ASN A 21 -8.12 -13.78 -2.42
CA ASN A 21 -9.30 -12.94 -2.55
C ASN A 21 -9.34 -11.81 -1.51
N LEU A 22 -8.95 -12.09 -0.26
CA LEU A 22 -8.86 -11.09 0.81
C LEU A 22 -7.78 -10.03 0.51
N LEU A 23 -6.63 -10.45 -0.03
CA LEU A 23 -5.56 -9.54 -0.44
C LEU A 23 -6.00 -8.64 -1.59
N ALA A 24 -6.67 -9.19 -2.60
CA ALA A 24 -7.22 -8.41 -3.71
C ALA A 24 -8.19 -7.33 -3.21
N LYS A 25 -9.17 -7.71 -2.36
CA LYS A 25 -10.10 -6.77 -1.74
C LYS A 25 -9.40 -5.70 -0.90
N ARG A 26 -8.33 -6.06 -0.19
CA ARG A 26 -7.54 -5.09 0.58
C ARG A 26 -6.88 -4.06 -0.34
N LEU A 27 -6.35 -4.49 -1.50
CA LEU A 27 -5.75 -3.58 -2.48
C LEU A 27 -6.78 -2.61 -3.09
N GLU A 28 -7.99 -3.08 -3.36
CA GLU A 28 -9.11 -2.22 -3.79
C GLU A 28 -9.44 -1.15 -2.74
N LEU A 29 -9.58 -1.55 -1.47
CA LEU A 29 -9.85 -0.62 -0.37
C LEU A 29 -8.70 0.39 -0.17
N VAL A 30 -7.44 -0.04 -0.35
CA VAL A 30 -6.29 0.87 -0.33
C VAL A 30 -6.40 1.88 -1.46
N ALA A 31 -6.76 1.47 -2.67
CA ALA A 31 -6.91 2.38 -3.80
C ALA A 31 -7.99 3.44 -3.54
N GLU A 32 -9.12 3.06 -2.94
CA GLU A 32 -10.19 3.97 -2.51
C GLU A 32 -9.71 4.94 -1.41
N VAL A 33 -8.98 4.43 -0.41
CA VAL A 33 -8.37 5.26 0.65
C VAL A 33 -7.40 6.27 0.03
N GLY A 34 -6.61 5.87 -0.96
CA GLY A 34 -5.71 6.76 -1.71
C GLY A 34 -6.48 7.86 -2.47
N GLU A 35 -7.63 7.56 -3.05
CA GLU A 35 -8.48 8.58 -3.68
C GLU A 35 -9.04 9.58 -2.67
N VAL A 36 -9.51 9.10 -1.52
CA VAL A 36 -10.00 9.96 -0.44
C VAL A 36 -8.88 10.85 0.08
N LYS A 37 -7.71 10.26 0.43
CA LYS A 37 -6.54 11.03 0.89
C LYS A 37 -6.09 12.07 -0.14
N SER A 38 -6.09 11.70 -1.43
CA SER A 38 -5.76 12.62 -2.51
C SER A 38 -6.74 13.79 -2.54
N ARG A 39 -8.06 13.57 -2.48
CA ARG A 39 -9.08 14.63 -2.46
C ARG A 39 -8.86 15.63 -1.33
N PHE A 40 -8.50 15.17 -0.14
CA PHE A 40 -8.34 16.00 1.07
C PHE A 40 -6.89 16.46 1.35
N GLY A 41 -5.92 16.09 0.51
CA GLY A 41 -4.51 16.46 0.71
C GLY A 41 -3.89 15.91 2.00
N LEU A 42 -4.41 14.78 2.50
CA LEU A 42 -3.93 14.18 3.74
C LEU A 42 -2.59 13.45 3.52
N PRO A 43 -1.66 13.49 4.49
CA PRO A 43 -0.40 12.77 4.39
C PRO A 43 -0.65 11.27 4.25
N ILE A 44 0.09 10.66 3.30
CA ILE A 44 -0.03 9.24 2.96
C ILE A 44 0.43 8.36 4.15
N TYR A 45 1.45 8.84 4.87
CA TYR A 45 2.14 8.10 5.92
C TYR A 45 1.79 8.63 7.32
N VAL A 46 1.21 7.76 8.17
CA VAL A 46 0.88 8.05 9.57
C VAL A 46 1.41 6.90 10.43
N PRO A 47 2.68 6.98 10.92
CA PRO A 47 3.35 5.87 11.60
C PRO A 47 2.61 5.38 12.85
N GLU A 48 2.01 6.29 13.62
CA GLU A 48 1.26 5.94 14.84
C GLU A 48 0.05 5.05 14.54
N ARG A 49 -0.63 5.29 13.42
CA ARG A 49 -1.79 4.49 12.99
C ARG A 49 -1.36 3.08 12.61
N GLU A 50 -0.21 2.92 11.96
CA GLU A 50 0.33 1.60 11.62
C GLU A 50 0.73 0.84 12.88
N ALA A 51 1.43 1.48 13.80
CA ALA A 51 1.85 0.86 15.07
C ALA A 51 0.65 0.38 15.89
N SER A 52 -0.40 1.21 16.02
CA SER A 52 -1.63 0.83 16.72
C SER A 52 -2.35 -0.34 16.04
N MET A 53 -2.42 -0.33 14.70
CA MET A 53 -3.04 -1.43 13.96
C MET A 53 -2.27 -2.75 14.13
N LEU A 54 -0.93 -2.72 14.01
CA LEU A 54 -0.11 -3.92 14.20
C LEU A 54 -0.23 -4.46 15.62
N ALA A 55 -0.23 -3.60 16.65
CA ALA A 55 -0.42 -4.03 18.04
C ALA A 55 -1.78 -4.72 18.24
N SER A 56 -2.86 -4.17 17.68
CA SER A 56 -4.19 -4.80 17.75
C SER A 56 -4.21 -6.17 17.06
N ARG A 57 -3.63 -6.27 15.86
CA ARG A 57 -3.60 -7.52 15.08
C ARG A 57 -2.73 -8.60 15.73
N ARG A 58 -1.64 -8.22 16.40
CA ARG A 58 -0.82 -9.14 17.20
C ARG A 58 -1.64 -9.75 18.33
N ALA A 59 -2.38 -8.95 19.09
CA ALA A 59 -3.23 -9.45 20.17
C ALA A 59 -4.36 -10.37 19.66
N GLU A 60 -4.98 -10.04 18.52
CA GLU A 60 -5.96 -10.90 17.87
C GLU A 60 -5.35 -12.25 17.42
N ALA A 61 -4.13 -12.24 16.89
CA ALA A 61 -3.42 -13.46 16.50
C ALA A 61 -3.09 -14.36 17.70
N GLU A 62 -2.62 -13.78 18.81
CA GLU A 62 -2.38 -14.53 20.06
C GLU A 62 -3.65 -15.25 20.53
N ALA A 63 -4.79 -14.56 20.50
CA ALA A 63 -6.08 -15.13 20.90
C ALA A 63 -6.53 -16.31 20.01
N LEU A 64 -6.08 -16.35 18.76
CA LEU A 64 -6.39 -17.42 17.79
C LEU A 64 -5.32 -18.53 17.76
N GLY A 65 -4.27 -18.44 18.58
CA GLY A 65 -3.15 -19.39 18.56
C GLY A 65 -2.24 -19.24 17.34
N VAL A 66 -2.30 -18.09 16.66
CA VAL A 66 -1.44 -17.76 15.53
C VAL A 66 -0.21 -17.00 16.05
N PRO A 67 1.02 -17.33 15.60
CA PRO A 67 2.22 -16.58 16.00
C PRO A 67 2.09 -15.08 15.68
N PRO A 68 2.29 -14.18 16.65
CA PRO A 68 2.12 -12.73 16.44
C PRO A 68 3.11 -12.14 15.44
N ASP A 69 4.31 -12.70 15.40
CA ASP A 69 5.35 -12.25 14.48
C ASP A 69 4.99 -12.60 13.02
N LEU A 70 4.29 -13.72 12.81
CA LEU A 70 3.80 -14.11 11.49
C LEU A 70 2.80 -13.08 10.94
N ILE A 71 1.80 -12.69 11.74
CA ILE A 71 0.80 -11.72 11.27
C ILE A 71 1.42 -10.34 11.06
N GLU A 72 2.39 -9.94 11.89
CA GLU A 72 3.12 -8.69 11.71
C GLU A 72 3.90 -8.67 10.39
N ASP A 73 4.67 -9.71 10.10
CA ASP A 73 5.46 -9.81 8.86
C ASP A 73 4.58 -9.78 7.61
N VAL A 74 3.47 -10.52 7.63
CA VAL A 74 2.49 -10.53 6.54
C VAL A 74 1.91 -9.13 6.35
N LEU A 75 1.40 -8.50 7.40
CA LEU A 75 0.78 -7.18 7.29
C LEU A 75 1.79 -6.11 6.84
N ARG A 76 3.02 -6.12 7.36
CA ARG A 76 4.08 -5.21 6.92
C ARG A 76 4.41 -5.40 5.45
N ARG A 77 4.48 -6.64 4.95
CA ARG A 77 4.74 -6.90 3.53
C ARG A 77 3.61 -6.38 2.65
N VAL A 78 2.36 -6.63 3.03
CA VAL A 78 1.18 -6.20 2.27
C VAL A 78 1.03 -4.67 2.29
N MET A 79 1.37 -4.01 3.40
CA MET A 79 1.44 -2.54 3.47
C MET A 79 2.49 -1.96 2.51
N ARG A 80 3.69 -2.54 2.42
CA ARG A 80 4.73 -2.07 1.48
C ARG A 80 4.25 -2.11 0.03
N GLU A 81 3.52 -3.15 -0.34
CA GLU A 81 2.94 -3.26 -1.69
C GLU A 81 1.92 -2.14 -1.96
N SER A 82 1.11 -1.81 -0.95
CA SER A 82 0.12 -0.73 -1.01
C SER A 82 0.76 0.63 -1.31
N TYR A 83 1.91 0.92 -0.70
CA TYR A 83 2.64 2.15 -0.96
C TYR A 83 3.25 2.22 -2.37
N SER A 84 3.70 1.08 -2.91
CA SER A 84 4.28 1.03 -4.25
C SER A 84 3.24 1.32 -5.32
N SER A 85 2.01 0.81 -5.16
CA SER A 85 0.92 1.06 -6.12
C SER A 85 0.30 2.46 -6.00
N GLU A 86 0.37 3.10 -4.83
CA GLU A 86 -0.06 4.49 -4.64
C GLU A 86 0.93 5.51 -5.23
N ASN A 87 2.24 5.22 -5.25
CA ASN A 87 3.26 6.12 -5.79
C ASN A 87 3.18 6.33 -7.32
N ASP A 88 2.47 5.45 -8.04
CA ASP A 88 2.22 5.60 -9.48
C ASP A 88 1.11 6.64 -9.78
N LYS A 89 0.31 7.03 -8.78
CA LYS A 89 -0.62 8.16 -8.90
C LYS A 89 0.19 9.45 -8.76
N GLY A 90 0.75 9.92 -9.87
CA GLY A 90 1.70 11.03 -9.97
C GLY A 90 1.33 12.34 -9.27
N PHE A 91 2.26 13.30 -9.33
CA PHE A 91 2.18 14.60 -8.66
C PHE A 91 0.82 15.29 -8.89
N LYS A 92 0.18 15.74 -7.81
CA LYS A 92 -1.09 16.45 -7.86
C LYS A 92 -0.87 17.96 -7.98
N THR A 93 -1.72 18.62 -8.74
CA THR A 93 -1.77 20.07 -8.84
C THR A 93 -2.15 20.68 -7.48
N LEU A 94 -1.19 21.30 -6.80
CA LEU A 94 -1.35 21.92 -5.48
C LEU A 94 -1.56 23.43 -5.58
N CYS A 95 -1.00 24.09 -6.59
CA CYS A 95 -1.06 25.53 -6.76
C CYS A 95 -1.45 25.91 -8.19
N PRO A 96 -2.76 26.00 -8.51
CA PRO A 96 -3.22 26.34 -9.87
C PRO A 96 -2.76 27.72 -10.37
N SER A 97 -2.27 28.58 -9.47
CA SER A 97 -1.80 29.95 -9.75
C SER A 97 -0.28 30.06 -9.79
N LEU A 98 0.45 28.96 -9.98
CA LEU A 98 1.90 28.98 -10.03
C LEU A 98 2.37 29.88 -11.18
N ARG A 99 3.36 30.73 -10.88
CA ARG A 99 4.01 31.55 -11.90
C ARG A 99 5.01 30.71 -12.70
N PRO A 100 5.38 31.13 -13.92
CA PRO A 100 6.34 30.40 -14.73
C PRO A 100 7.63 30.06 -13.97
N VAL A 101 8.03 28.79 -14.02
CA VAL A 101 9.26 28.30 -13.39
C VAL A 101 10.31 28.02 -14.47
N VAL A 102 11.54 28.48 -14.25
CA VAL A 102 12.68 28.22 -15.14
C VAL A 102 13.59 27.19 -14.51
N ILE A 103 13.90 26.11 -15.24
CA ILE A 103 14.82 25.06 -14.80
C ILE A 103 16.12 25.17 -15.62
N VAL A 104 17.19 25.62 -14.99
CA VAL A 104 18.52 25.64 -15.61
C VAL A 104 19.12 24.23 -15.59
N GLY A 105 19.44 23.69 -16.76
CA GLY A 105 19.90 22.30 -16.90
C GLY A 105 18.77 21.26 -17.02
N GLY A 106 17.58 21.67 -17.45
CA GLY A 106 16.38 20.82 -17.60
C GLY A 106 16.60 19.52 -18.40
N GLY A 107 17.55 19.48 -19.33
CA GLY A 107 17.86 18.27 -20.12
C GLY A 107 18.52 17.12 -19.33
N GLY A 108 18.98 17.36 -18.09
CA GLY A 108 19.55 16.33 -17.22
C GLY A 108 18.50 15.38 -16.63
N GLN A 109 18.93 14.29 -15.98
CA GLN A 109 18.01 13.35 -15.33
C GLN A 109 17.17 14.02 -14.23
N MET A 110 17.80 14.80 -13.34
CA MET A 110 17.07 15.57 -12.33
C MET A 110 16.27 16.72 -12.93
N GLY A 111 16.79 17.39 -13.97
CA GLY A 111 16.10 18.49 -14.65
C GLY A 111 14.75 18.06 -15.22
N ARG A 112 14.70 16.92 -15.92
CA ARG A 112 13.46 16.34 -16.46
C ARG A 112 12.49 15.89 -15.38
N LEU A 113 13.01 15.39 -14.25
CA LEU A 113 12.17 15.03 -13.10
C LEU A 113 11.49 16.26 -12.50
N PHE A 114 12.24 17.34 -12.28
CA PHE A 114 11.68 18.60 -11.77
C PHE A 114 10.72 19.25 -12.75
N GLU A 115 11.02 19.22 -14.06
CA GLU A 115 10.10 19.69 -15.11
C GLU A 115 8.76 18.96 -15.05
N LYS A 116 8.79 17.62 -14.99
CA LYS A 116 7.59 16.79 -14.86
C LYS A 116 6.84 17.10 -13.57
N MET A 117 7.54 17.21 -12.44
CA MET A 117 6.95 17.48 -11.14
C MET A 117 6.27 18.87 -11.08
N LEU A 118 6.95 19.92 -11.53
CA LEU A 118 6.43 21.29 -11.51
C LEU A 118 5.25 21.47 -12.48
N THR A 119 5.32 20.85 -13.67
CA THR A 119 4.22 20.87 -14.64
C THR A 119 2.96 20.22 -14.09
N LEU A 120 3.12 19.09 -13.38
CA LEU A 120 2.00 18.37 -12.76
C LEU A 120 1.47 19.07 -11.49
N SER A 121 2.32 19.85 -10.81
CA SER A 121 1.95 20.57 -9.57
C SER A 121 1.09 21.81 -9.80
N GLY A 122 0.87 22.19 -11.08
CA GLY A 122 0.19 23.43 -11.45
C GLY A 122 1.09 24.62 -11.32
#